data_AF-A0A7G9NWX1-F1
#
_entry.id   AF-A0A7G9NWX1-F1
#
_cell.length_a   1.000
_cell.length_b   1.000
_cell.length_c   1.000
_cell.angle_alpha   90.00
_cell.angle_beta   90.00
_cell.angle_gamma   90.00
#
_symmetry.space_group_name_H-M   'P 1'
#
loop_
_entity.id
_entity.type
_entity.pdbx_description
1 polymer ?
#
loop_
_entity_poly.entity_id
_entity_poly.type
_entity_poly.pdbx_seq_one_letter_code
_entity_poly.pdbx_strand_id
1 'polypeptide(L)'
;MSIRRSLVLMIMLVLAATLLAGDDANNPHDLKTLAAKQAWISLQRDLEKLDAQYQRDRQARIRKAIVDLETAKVMAAQAVNADEIVRIDQVVNSLREQGPVGQADSEIKPVFLLKIQAVVDGVDELHISTGGAQWVKGQNKWPPKVQLNDIEWNPKEQNRLSNDGNNTYLSKSADIGRVMVIQRSGRGPVEVISAGNVVRIAL
;
A
#
# COMPACT_ATOMS: atom_id res chain seq x y z
N MET A 1 12.70 -7.72 -1.65
CA MET A 1 13.22 -8.67 -0.65
C MET A 1 14.17 -7.84 0.17
N SER A 2 13.58 -7.21 1.18
CA SER A 2 13.95 -5.92 1.75
C SER A 2 15.27 -6.05 2.47
N ILE A 3 16.04 -4.97 2.47
CA ILE A 3 17.38 -4.79 3.07
C ILE A 3 17.58 -5.56 4.38
N ARG A 4 16.53 -5.77 5.18
CA ARG A 4 16.51 -6.62 6.38
C ARG A 4 16.85 -8.10 6.15
N ARG A 5 16.42 -8.72 5.04
CA ARG A 5 16.76 -10.12 4.67
C ARG A 5 18.24 -10.26 4.30
N SER A 6 18.78 -9.30 3.54
CA SER A 6 20.20 -9.27 3.17
C SER A 6 21.08 -8.99 4.40
N LEU A 7 20.62 -8.13 5.31
CA LEU A 7 21.29 -7.83 6.57
C LEU A 7 21.29 -9.02 7.54
N VAL A 8 20.17 -9.73 7.70
CA VAL A 8 20.09 -10.93 8.56
C VAL A 8 20.92 -12.07 7.99
N LEU A 9 20.90 -12.30 6.66
CA LEU A 9 21.79 -13.26 6.01
C LEU A 9 23.26 -12.88 6.17
N MET A 10 23.64 -11.61 6.00
CA MET A 10 25.01 -11.14 6.21
C MET A 10 25.46 -11.33 7.66
N ILE A 11 24.65 -10.90 8.64
CA ILE A 11 24.99 -11.02 10.07
C ILE A 11 25.16 -12.48 10.46
N MET A 12 24.31 -13.37 9.95
CA MET A 12 24.40 -14.81 10.20
C MET A 12 25.61 -15.45 9.51
N LEU A 13 25.95 -15.03 8.28
CA LEU A 13 27.14 -15.51 7.56
C LEU A 13 28.42 -15.10 8.28
N VAL A 14 28.47 -13.85 8.78
CA VAL A 14 29.58 -13.32 9.57
C VAL A 14 29.69 -14.05 10.90
N LEU A 15 28.59 -14.30 11.62
CA LEU A 15 28.62 -15.07 12.87
C LEU A 15 29.11 -16.51 12.65
N ALA A 16 28.62 -17.18 11.61
CA ALA A 16 29.02 -18.55 11.28
C ALA A 16 30.50 -18.65 10.89
N ALA A 17 31.01 -17.69 10.11
CA ALA A 17 32.43 -17.62 9.76
C ALA A 17 33.31 -17.36 11.00
N THR A 18 32.82 -16.58 11.97
CA THR A 18 33.55 -16.28 13.21
C THR A 18 33.61 -17.49 14.14
N LEU A 19 32.56 -18.32 14.18
CA LEU A 19 32.52 -19.57 14.94
C LEU A 19 33.39 -20.68 14.33
N LEU A 20 33.59 -20.68 13.01
CA LEU A 20 34.42 -21.66 12.29
C LEU A 20 35.92 -21.31 12.29
N ALA A 21 36.28 -20.06 12.57
CA ALA A 21 37.67 -19.61 12.57
C ALA A 21 38.41 -19.87 13.90
N GLY A 22 37.71 -20.40 14.93
CA GLY A 22 38.20 -20.44 16.31
C GLY A 22 38.77 -21.77 16.81
N ASP A 23 38.63 -22.88 16.11
CA ASP A 23 39.17 -24.17 16.59
C ASP A 23 39.37 -25.16 15.43
N ASP A 24 40.38 -26.00 15.56
CA ASP A 24 41.02 -26.83 14.54
C ASP A 24 40.03 -27.55 13.59
N ALA A 25 39.75 -26.94 12.42
CA ALA A 25 38.68 -27.33 11.49
C ALA A 25 38.85 -28.71 10.83
N ASN A 26 39.90 -29.46 11.17
CA ASN A 26 40.26 -30.76 10.58
C ASN A 26 40.10 -31.96 11.52
N ASN A 27 39.58 -31.80 12.75
CA ASN A 27 39.30 -32.95 13.63
C ASN A 27 37.84 -33.45 13.47
N PRO A 28 37.60 -34.59 12.79
CA PRO A 28 36.25 -35.11 12.56
C PRO A 28 35.55 -35.62 13.83
N HIS A 29 36.24 -35.68 14.98
CA HIS A 29 35.69 -36.13 16.26
C HIS A 29 35.31 -34.99 17.23
N ASP A 30 35.45 -33.72 16.84
CA ASP A 30 34.97 -32.64 17.70
C ASP A 30 33.43 -32.56 17.67
N LEU A 31 32.81 -33.06 18.72
CA LEU A 31 31.36 -33.06 18.95
C LEU A 31 30.74 -31.65 18.83
N LYS A 32 31.51 -30.58 19.13
CA LYS A 32 31.04 -29.19 18.98
C LYS A 32 30.85 -28.82 17.51
N THR A 33 31.76 -29.23 16.63
CA THR A 33 31.66 -28.98 15.19
C THR A 33 30.52 -29.77 14.54
N LEU A 34 30.24 -30.99 15.00
CA LEU A 34 29.13 -31.80 14.51
C LEU A 34 27.77 -31.23 14.93
N ALA A 35 27.66 -30.80 16.19
CA ALA A 35 26.45 -30.13 16.70
C ALA A 35 26.18 -28.81 15.95
N ALA A 36 27.22 -28.03 15.69
CA ALA A 36 27.10 -26.79 14.90
C ALA A 36 26.64 -27.06 13.46
N LYS A 37 27.18 -28.09 12.80
CA LYS A 37 26.74 -28.51 11.45
C LYS A 37 25.27 -28.94 11.43
N GLN A 38 24.83 -29.71 12.42
CA GLN A 38 23.44 -30.15 12.53
C GLN A 38 22.48 -28.96 12.78
N ALA A 39 22.88 -28.01 13.63
CA ALA A 39 22.13 -26.79 13.90
C ALA A 39 21.98 -25.90 12.65
N TRP A 40 23.02 -25.84 11.81
CA TRP A 40 22.97 -25.11 10.54
C TRP A 40 21.98 -25.75 9.55
N ILE A 41 21.98 -27.08 9.42
CA ILE A 41 21.05 -27.83 8.56
C ILE A 41 19.60 -27.68 9.02
N SER A 42 19.33 -27.62 10.34
CA SER A 42 17.97 -27.34 10.84
C SER A 42 17.53 -25.92 10.52
N LEU A 43 18.42 -24.93 10.72
CA LEU A 43 18.12 -23.53 10.43
C LEU A 43 17.79 -23.31 8.95
N GLN A 44 18.54 -23.94 8.06
CA GLN A 44 18.28 -23.86 6.61
C GLN A 44 16.87 -24.39 6.27
N ARG A 45 16.49 -25.55 6.82
CA ARG A 45 15.14 -26.12 6.61
C ARG A 45 14.04 -25.24 7.16
N ASP A 46 14.26 -24.59 8.30
CA ASP A 46 13.26 -23.70 8.90
C ASP A 46 13.11 -22.40 8.09
N LEU A 47 14.21 -21.88 7.53
CA LEU A 47 14.17 -20.77 6.58
C LEU A 47 13.39 -21.13 5.30
N GLU A 48 13.62 -22.32 4.75
CA GLU A 48 12.89 -22.82 3.57
C GLU A 48 11.38 -22.96 3.86
N LYS A 49 11.01 -23.50 5.03
CA LYS A 49 9.60 -23.58 5.47
C LYS A 49 8.96 -22.20 5.63
N LEU A 50 9.70 -21.25 6.21
CA LEU A 50 9.21 -19.89 6.40
C LEU A 50 8.98 -19.17 5.06
N ASP A 51 9.88 -19.36 4.10
CA ASP A 51 9.70 -18.78 2.75
C ASP A 51 8.51 -19.44 2.03
N ALA A 52 8.38 -20.77 2.10
CA ALA A 52 7.24 -21.47 1.52
C ALA A 52 5.90 -21.05 2.15
N GLN A 53 5.87 -20.79 3.47
CA GLN A 53 4.70 -20.24 4.14
C GLN A 53 4.38 -18.83 3.68
N TYR A 54 5.39 -17.96 3.60
CA TYR A 54 5.22 -16.59 3.10
C TYR A 54 4.67 -16.56 1.67
N GLN A 55 5.18 -17.39 0.77
CA GLN A 55 4.68 -17.49 -0.60
C GLN A 55 3.22 -17.98 -0.63
N ARG A 56 2.86 -18.96 0.21
CA ARG A 56 1.47 -19.44 0.32
C ARG A 56 0.52 -18.36 0.80
N ASP A 57 0.88 -17.64 1.86
CA ASP A 57 0.05 -16.56 2.42
C ASP A 57 -0.13 -15.42 1.41
N ARG A 58 0.93 -15.06 0.69
CA ARG A 58 0.87 -14.07 -0.41
C ARG A 58 -0.07 -14.52 -1.51
N GLN A 59 0.05 -15.77 -1.98
CA GLN A 59 -0.82 -16.33 -3.02
C GLN A 59 -2.29 -16.39 -2.58
N ALA A 60 -2.55 -16.74 -1.32
CA ALA A 60 -3.91 -16.74 -0.76
C ALA A 60 -4.54 -15.34 -0.76
N ARG A 61 -3.77 -14.30 -0.41
CA ARG A 61 -4.23 -12.90 -0.44
C ARG A 61 -4.54 -12.43 -1.86
N ILE A 62 -3.67 -12.74 -2.83
CA ILE A 62 -3.88 -12.38 -4.25
C ILE A 62 -5.14 -13.08 -4.79
N ARG A 63 -5.28 -14.38 -4.54
CA ARG A 63 -6.47 -15.14 -4.96
C ARG A 63 -7.75 -14.54 -4.40
N LYS A 64 -7.77 -14.20 -3.11
CA LYS A 64 -8.93 -13.56 -2.48
C LYS A 64 -9.27 -12.23 -3.15
N ALA A 65 -8.28 -11.37 -3.36
CA ALA A 65 -8.49 -10.07 -4.02
C ALA A 65 -9.04 -10.21 -5.44
N ILE A 66 -8.59 -11.21 -6.21
CA ILE A 66 -9.14 -11.50 -7.54
C ILE A 66 -10.62 -11.89 -7.45
N VAL A 67 -10.99 -12.78 -6.52
CA VAL A 67 -12.38 -13.21 -6.33
C VAL A 67 -13.28 -12.04 -5.91
N ASP A 68 -12.80 -11.20 -4.99
CA ASP A 68 -13.55 -10.01 -4.54
C ASP A 68 -13.78 -9.03 -5.71
N LEU A 69 -12.77 -8.83 -6.57
CA LEU A 69 -12.88 -7.98 -7.77
C LEU A 69 -13.80 -8.58 -8.84
N GLU A 70 -13.73 -9.88 -9.09
CA GLU A 70 -14.64 -10.56 -10.02
C GLU A 70 -16.10 -10.46 -9.55
N THR A 71 -16.32 -10.56 -8.24
CA THR A 71 -17.65 -10.36 -7.65
C THR A 71 -18.13 -8.92 -7.84
N ALA A 72 -17.27 -7.93 -7.62
CA ALA A 72 -17.58 -6.52 -7.87
C ALA A 72 -17.90 -6.26 -9.35
N LYS A 73 -17.19 -6.93 -10.28
CA LYS A 73 -17.47 -6.83 -11.73
C LYS A 73 -18.88 -7.29 -12.07
N VAL A 74 -19.33 -8.41 -11.50
CA VAL A 74 -20.68 -8.94 -11.71
C VAL A 74 -21.74 -7.96 -11.18
N MET A 75 -21.50 -7.35 -10.02
CA MET A 75 -22.38 -6.32 -9.45
C MET A 75 -22.43 -5.05 -10.33
N ALA A 76 -21.27 -4.59 -10.85
CA ALA A 76 -21.19 -3.44 -11.75
C ALA A 76 -21.88 -3.69 -13.11
N ALA A 77 -21.79 -4.92 -13.63
CA ALA A 77 -22.51 -5.33 -14.84
C ALA A 77 -24.03 -5.34 -14.64
N GLN A 78 -24.50 -5.74 -13.46
CA GLN A 78 -25.92 -5.65 -13.10
C GLN A 78 -26.40 -4.20 -12.90
N ALA A 79 -25.49 -3.29 -12.54
CA ALA A 79 -25.76 -1.86 -12.38
C ALA A 79 -25.60 -1.03 -13.68
N VAL A 80 -25.32 -1.66 -14.83
CA VAL A 80 -25.14 -1.01 -16.15
C VAL A 80 -24.07 0.09 -16.16
N ASN A 81 -22.91 -0.15 -15.54
CA ASN A 81 -21.76 0.77 -15.60
C ASN A 81 -20.59 0.18 -16.41
N ALA A 82 -20.62 0.37 -17.74
CA ALA A 82 -19.66 -0.24 -18.66
C ALA A 82 -18.20 0.20 -18.42
N ASP A 83 -17.98 1.43 -17.94
CA ASP A 83 -16.64 1.96 -17.68
C ASP A 83 -15.98 1.29 -16.45
N GLU A 84 -16.79 0.85 -15.48
CA GLU A 84 -16.32 0.17 -14.27
C GLU A 84 -15.90 -1.27 -14.56
N ILE A 85 -16.60 -1.94 -15.49
CA ILE A 85 -16.28 -3.28 -15.97
C ILE A 85 -14.89 -3.33 -16.63
N VAL A 86 -14.60 -2.36 -17.51
CA VAL A 86 -13.31 -2.28 -18.24
C VAL A 86 -12.13 -2.06 -17.28
N ARG A 87 -12.33 -1.24 -16.24
CA ARG A 87 -11.29 -0.98 -15.23
C ARG A 87 -11.02 -2.18 -14.35
N ILE A 88 -12.07 -2.91 -13.93
CA ILE A 88 -11.89 -4.14 -13.15
C ILE A 88 -11.14 -5.19 -13.98
N ASP A 89 -11.41 -5.30 -15.29
CA ASP A 89 -10.66 -6.20 -16.18
C ASP A 89 -9.17 -5.88 -16.26
N GLN A 90 -8.81 -4.59 -16.33
CA GLN A 90 -7.41 -4.18 -16.32
C GLN A 90 -6.70 -4.55 -15.01
N VAL A 91 -7.37 -4.35 -13.87
CA VAL A 91 -6.82 -4.70 -12.55
C VAL A 91 -6.68 -6.22 -12.40
N VAL A 92 -7.71 -6.99 -12.75
CA VAL A 92 -7.67 -8.47 -12.68
C VAL A 92 -6.58 -9.04 -13.58
N ASN A 93 -6.40 -8.53 -14.79
CA ASN A 93 -5.33 -8.96 -15.68
C ASN A 93 -3.93 -8.62 -15.13
N SER A 94 -3.75 -7.42 -14.57
CA SER A 94 -2.48 -7.05 -13.93
C SER A 94 -2.13 -7.92 -12.72
N LEU A 95 -3.14 -8.38 -11.96
CA LEU A 95 -2.96 -9.28 -10.82
C LEU A 95 -2.71 -10.74 -11.26
N ARG A 96 -3.29 -11.16 -12.39
CA ARG A 96 -3.06 -12.48 -12.99
C ARG A 96 -1.69 -12.60 -13.65
N GLU A 97 -1.22 -11.54 -14.30
CA GLU A 97 0.11 -11.48 -14.95
C GLU A 97 1.27 -11.41 -13.95
N GLN A 98 1.02 -11.03 -12.69
CA GLN A 98 1.96 -11.13 -11.57
C GLN A 98 2.16 -12.58 -11.09
N GLY A 99 2.24 -13.55 -12.01
CA GLY A 99 2.52 -14.97 -11.75
C GLY A 99 3.76 -15.21 -10.87
N PRO A 100 4.07 -16.47 -10.50
CA PRO A 100 5.13 -16.77 -9.55
C PRO A 100 6.50 -16.56 -10.22
N VAL A 101 6.98 -15.32 -10.27
CA VAL A 101 8.32 -14.99 -10.75
C VAL A 101 9.01 -14.15 -9.69
N GLY A 102 10.13 -14.70 -9.21
CA GLY A 102 10.98 -14.05 -8.23
C GLY A 102 11.59 -12.78 -8.80
N GLN A 103 11.13 -11.64 -8.32
CA GLN A 103 11.94 -10.47 -8.02
C GLN A 103 11.11 -9.46 -7.19
N ALA A 104 11.66 -9.15 -6.02
CA ALA A 104 11.43 -7.98 -5.16
C ALA A 104 10.01 -7.63 -4.66
N ASP A 105 9.77 -7.88 -3.36
CA ASP A 105 8.86 -7.16 -2.42
C ASP A 105 8.03 -6.00 -2.99
N SER A 106 6.93 -6.33 -3.62
CA SER A 106 5.72 -5.54 -3.47
C SER A 106 5.01 -6.05 -2.21
N GLU A 107 5.33 -5.43 -1.07
CA GLU A 107 4.35 -5.35 0.01
C GLU A 107 3.07 -4.84 -0.64
N ILE A 108 2.02 -5.67 -0.71
CA ILE A 108 0.74 -5.27 -1.26
C ILE A 108 0.19 -4.22 -0.29
N LYS A 109 0.52 -2.96 -0.53
CA LYS A 109 -0.02 -1.84 0.23
C LYS A 109 -1.50 -1.73 -0.13
N PRO A 110 -2.41 -1.69 0.86
CA PRO A 110 -3.82 -1.45 0.60
C PRO A 110 -3.99 -0.13 -0.15
N VAL A 111 -4.77 -0.16 -1.23
CA VAL A 111 -5.13 1.03 -1.99
C VAL A 111 -6.36 1.65 -1.33
N PHE A 112 -6.30 2.95 -1.06
CA PHE A 112 -7.42 3.70 -0.47
C PHE A 112 -7.95 4.70 -1.49
N LEU A 113 -9.28 4.75 -1.62
CA LEU A 113 -9.96 5.65 -2.52
C LEU A 113 -10.45 6.88 -1.75
N LEU A 114 -10.10 8.07 -2.26
CA LEU A 114 -10.63 9.33 -1.78
C LEU A 114 -11.47 9.95 -2.89
N LYS A 115 -12.79 10.00 -2.67
CA LYS A 115 -13.75 10.68 -3.52
C LYS A 115 -13.92 12.10 -3.01
N ILE A 116 -13.81 13.08 -3.91
CA ILE A 116 -14.01 14.49 -3.60
C ILE A 116 -15.15 14.99 -4.47
N GLN A 117 -16.17 15.58 -3.86
CA GLN A 117 -17.23 16.29 -4.56
C GLN A 117 -17.31 17.71 -4.04
N ALA A 118 -17.16 18.69 -4.93
CA ALA A 118 -17.24 20.10 -4.57
C ALA A 118 -17.75 20.90 -5.77
N VAL A 119 -18.44 22.00 -5.48
CA VAL A 119 -18.73 23.04 -6.47
C VAL A 119 -17.73 24.17 -6.23
N VAL A 120 -16.68 24.20 -7.05
CA VAL A 120 -15.63 25.22 -6.99
C VAL A 120 -15.91 26.25 -8.09
N ASP A 121 -15.88 27.52 -7.70
CA ASP A 121 -16.07 28.65 -8.60
C ASP A 121 -14.85 29.56 -8.48
N GLY A 122 -13.76 29.22 -9.18
CA GLY A 122 -12.48 29.92 -9.03
C GLY A 122 -11.31 28.95 -9.06
N VAL A 123 -10.26 29.31 -8.31
CA VAL A 123 -9.08 28.46 -8.08
C VAL A 123 -8.98 28.27 -6.57
N ASP A 124 -9.12 27.03 -6.12
CA ASP A 124 -8.98 26.66 -4.70
C ASP A 124 -7.94 25.55 -4.55
N GLU A 125 -7.45 25.35 -3.32
CA GLU A 125 -6.62 24.19 -3.00
C GLU A 125 -7.24 23.39 -1.85
N LEU A 126 -7.18 22.07 -1.98
CA LEU A 126 -7.51 21.13 -0.91
C LEU A 126 -6.23 20.42 -0.46
N HIS A 127 -5.87 20.59 0.82
CA HIS A 127 -4.70 19.96 1.42
C HIS A 127 -5.15 18.75 2.23
N ILE A 128 -4.68 17.56 1.88
CA ILE A 128 -5.04 16.29 2.53
C ILE A 128 -3.83 15.71 3.25
N SER A 129 -4.03 15.31 4.50
CA SER A 129 -3.10 14.52 5.30
C SER A 129 -3.82 13.34 5.95
N THR A 130 -3.08 12.41 6.55
CA THR A 130 -3.68 11.36 7.40
C THR A 130 -4.38 11.93 8.64
N GLY A 131 -4.01 13.14 9.08
CA GLY A 131 -4.59 13.84 10.22
C GLY A 131 -5.90 14.56 9.91
N GLY A 132 -6.10 15.00 8.68
CA GLY A 132 -7.25 15.82 8.30
C GLY A 132 -7.08 16.52 6.95
N ALA A 133 -8.13 17.24 6.57
CA ALA A 133 -8.25 18.00 5.34
C ALA A 133 -8.32 19.50 5.67
N GLN A 134 -7.71 20.33 4.85
CA GLN A 134 -7.81 21.77 4.94
C GLN A 134 -8.17 22.36 3.57
N TRP A 135 -9.19 23.20 3.55
CA TRP A 135 -9.56 23.97 2.36
C TRP A 135 -8.82 25.31 2.40
N VAL A 136 -8.11 25.61 1.34
CA VAL A 136 -7.44 26.88 1.13
C VAL A 136 -8.16 27.57 -0.01
N LYS A 137 -9.02 28.53 0.36
CA LYS A 137 -9.73 29.34 -0.63
C LYS A 137 -8.73 30.22 -1.38
N GLY A 138 -8.73 30.16 -2.70
CA GLY A 138 -8.04 31.13 -3.53
C GLY A 138 -8.99 32.27 -3.90
N GLN A 139 -9.39 32.33 -5.17
CA GLN A 139 -10.21 33.43 -5.70
C GLN A 139 -11.72 33.14 -5.58
N ASN A 140 -12.53 34.20 -5.52
CA ASN A 140 -14.00 34.18 -5.49
C ASN A 140 -14.64 33.62 -4.19
N LYS A 141 -15.61 32.70 -4.33
CA LYS A 141 -16.54 32.26 -3.30
C LYS A 141 -16.09 30.93 -2.72
N TRP A 142 -16.33 30.77 -1.41
CA TRP A 142 -16.18 29.46 -0.77
C TRP A 142 -17.15 28.45 -1.40
N PRO A 143 -16.73 27.19 -1.59
CA PRO A 143 -17.65 26.14 -1.99
C PRO A 143 -18.74 25.98 -0.93
N PRO A 144 -20.04 25.97 -1.31
CA PRO A 144 -21.13 25.92 -0.35
C PRO A 144 -21.27 24.54 0.31
N LYS A 145 -20.79 23.48 -0.36
CA LYS A 145 -20.85 22.11 0.11
C LYS A 145 -19.72 21.30 -0.52
N VAL A 146 -18.93 20.65 0.33
CA VAL A 146 -17.87 19.71 -0.07
C VAL A 146 -18.18 18.36 0.56
N GLN A 147 -17.92 17.28 -0.16
CA GLN A 147 -17.97 15.92 0.37
C GLN A 147 -16.63 15.23 0.16
N LEU A 148 -16.10 14.65 1.23
CA LEU A 148 -14.95 13.75 1.20
C LEU A 148 -15.44 12.34 1.52
N ASN A 149 -15.40 11.47 0.52
CA ASN A 149 -16.18 10.22 0.51
C ASN A 149 -17.65 10.51 0.83
N ASP A 150 -18.17 10.00 1.95
CA ASP A 150 -19.56 10.21 2.37
C ASP A 150 -19.68 11.24 3.51
N ILE A 151 -18.59 11.95 3.84
CA ILE A 151 -18.57 12.97 4.89
C ILE A 151 -18.85 14.34 4.28
N GLU A 152 -19.97 14.94 4.67
CA GLU A 152 -20.32 16.31 4.31
C GLU A 152 -19.51 17.31 5.13
N TRP A 153 -19.06 18.35 4.45
CA TRP A 153 -18.20 19.38 5.03
C TRP A 153 -18.50 20.73 4.40
N ASN A 154 -18.60 21.76 5.25
CA ASN A 154 -18.74 23.15 4.82
C ASN A 154 -17.44 23.93 5.14
N PRO A 155 -16.55 24.13 4.15
CA PRO A 155 -15.29 24.85 4.37
C PRO A 155 -15.45 26.31 4.79
N LYS A 156 -16.60 26.93 4.51
CA LYS A 156 -16.88 28.32 4.91
C LYS A 156 -17.07 28.47 6.42
N GLU A 157 -17.71 27.48 7.05
CA GLU A 157 -17.92 27.46 8.51
C GLU A 157 -16.66 27.00 9.22
N GLN A 158 -16.06 25.92 8.73
CA GLN A 158 -14.85 25.33 9.30
C GLN A 158 -13.92 24.87 8.17
N ASN A 159 -12.86 25.62 7.88
CA ASN A 159 -11.95 25.31 6.77
C ASN A 159 -11.00 24.12 7.03
N ARG A 160 -11.14 23.41 8.15
CA ARG A 160 -10.39 22.20 8.50
C ARG A 160 -11.33 21.09 8.94
N LEU A 161 -11.23 19.92 8.33
CA LEU A 161 -11.94 18.72 8.73
C LEU A 161 -10.95 17.73 9.37
N SER A 162 -11.20 17.33 10.61
CA SER A 162 -10.41 16.26 11.25
C SER A 162 -10.75 14.91 10.62
N ASN A 163 -9.74 14.05 10.47
CA ASN A 163 -9.94 12.69 9.99
C ASN A 163 -10.03 11.72 11.18
N ASP A 164 -11.01 11.91 12.05
CA ASP A 164 -11.19 11.12 13.27
C ASP A 164 -12.66 10.94 13.64
N GLY A 165 -12.93 9.99 14.54
CA GLY A 165 -14.29 9.68 15.00
C GLY A 165 -15.25 9.48 13.82
N ASN A 166 -16.38 10.19 13.86
CA ASN A 166 -17.42 10.15 12.84
C ASN A 166 -17.02 10.84 11.51
N ASN A 167 -15.90 11.56 11.48
CA ASN A 167 -15.38 12.26 10.29
C ASN A 167 -14.23 11.48 9.62
N THR A 168 -14.08 10.19 9.91
CA THR A 168 -13.02 9.37 9.30
C THR A 168 -13.32 9.13 7.83
N TYR A 169 -12.73 9.93 6.94
CA TYR A 169 -12.88 9.81 5.49
C TYR A 169 -11.69 9.10 4.82
N LEU A 170 -10.56 8.94 5.51
CA LEU A 170 -9.37 8.27 4.96
C LEU A 170 -8.69 7.41 6.02
N SER A 171 -8.19 6.23 5.65
CA SER A 171 -7.45 5.38 6.59
C SER A 171 -6.18 6.08 7.12
N LYS A 172 -5.90 5.93 8.42
CA LYS A 172 -4.65 6.42 9.04
C LYS A 172 -3.39 5.74 8.48
N SER A 173 -3.54 4.55 7.88
CA SER A 173 -2.47 3.82 7.21
C SER A 173 -2.31 4.14 5.72
N ALA A 174 -3.08 5.11 5.19
CA ALA A 174 -3.00 5.48 3.77
C ALA A 174 -1.64 6.10 3.42
N ASP A 175 -1.03 5.61 2.33
CA ASP A 175 0.22 6.12 1.80
C ASP A 175 -0.03 7.35 0.91
N ILE A 176 -0.09 8.53 1.54
CA ILE A 176 -0.28 9.82 0.86
C ILE A 176 0.95 10.28 0.05
N GLY A 177 2.08 9.58 0.15
CA GLY A 177 3.26 9.84 -0.68
C GLY A 177 3.12 9.34 -2.12
N ARG A 178 2.12 8.51 -2.41
CA ARG A 178 1.86 7.91 -3.72
C ARG A 178 0.39 8.09 -4.11
N VAL A 179 0.01 9.33 -4.41
CA VAL A 179 -1.34 9.66 -4.86
C VAL A 179 -1.38 9.87 -6.37
N MET A 180 -2.47 9.44 -6.98
CA MET A 180 -2.75 9.67 -8.39
C MET A 180 -4.23 10.02 -8.57
N VAL A 181 -4.53 10.87 -9.56
CA VAL A 181 -5.91 11.16 -9.95
C VAL A 181 -6.43 9.99 -10.78
N ILE A 182 -7.40 9.25 -10.24
CA ILE A 182 -8.00 8.09 -10.91
C ILE A 182 -9.23 8.45 -11.75
N GLN A 183 -9.93 9.54 -11.41
CA GLN A 183 -11.09 10.02 -12.13
C GLN A 183 -11.32 11.49 -11.84
N ARG A 184 -11.80 12.21 -12.85
CA ARG A 184 -12.22 13.60 -12.74
C ARG A 184 -13.50 13.81 -13.54
N SER A 185 -14.43 14.55 -12.98
CA SER A 185 -15.59 15.08 -13.68
C SER A 185 -15.79 16.53 -13.24
N GLY A 186 -16.00 17.44 -14.19
CA GLY A 186 -16.11 18.87 -13.91
C GLY A 186 -15.36 19.74 -14.93
N ARG A 187 -15.33 21.04 -14.65
CA ARG A 187 -14.62 22.05 -15.46
C ARG A 187 -13.27 22.36 -14.81
N GLY A 188 -12.31 22.81 -15.61
CA GLY A 188 -10.98 23.21 -15.13
C GLY A 188 -9.99 22.05 -15.00
N PRO A 189 -8.67 22.32 -14.93
CA PRO A 189 -7.64 21.33 -14.61
C PRO A 189 -7.75 20.90 -13.13
N VAL A 190 -7.31 19.68 -12.82
CA VAL A 190 -7.08 19.25 -11.43
C VAL A 190 -5.65 18.77 -11.36
N GLU A 191 -4.86 19.36 -10.47
CA GLU A 191 -3.46 19.01 -10.28
C GLU A 191 -3.24 18.48 -8.87
N VAL A 192 -2.46 17.41 -8.75
CA VAL A 192 -2.13 16.79 -7.48
C VAL A 192 -0.64 16.85 -7.27
N ILE A 193 -0.23 17.43 -6.15
CA ILE A 193 1.16 17.60 -5.75
C ILE A 193 1.34 16.97 -4.38
N SER A 194 2.11 15.89 -4.30
CA SER A 194 2.53 15.29 -3.03
C SER A 194 3.73 16.06 -2.48
N ALA A 195 3.58 16.68 -1.32
CA ALA A 195 4.62 17.41 -0.61
C ALA A 195 4.80 16.83 0.80
N GLY A 196 5.66 15.81 0.92
CA GLY A 196 5.90 15.11 2.18
C GLY A 196 4.64 14.42 2.72
N ASN A 197 4.15 14.87 3.87
CA ASN A 197 2.97 14.31 4.55
C ASN A 197 1.66 15.03 4.20
N VAL A 198 1.65 15.83 3.14
CA VAL A 198 0.46 16.54 2.65
C VAL A 198 0.37 16.38 1.15
N VAL A 199 -0.85 16.11 0.68
CA VAL A 199 -1.21 16.13 -0.74
C VAL A 199 -1.99 17.40 -0.99
N ARG A 200 -1.50 18.23 -1.92
CA ARG A 200 -2.18 19.44 -2.36
C ARG A 200 -2.90 19.13 -3.66
N ILE A 201 -4.18 19.46 -3.70
CA ILE A 201 -5.06 19.25 -4.84
C ILE A 201 -5.52 20.64 -5.28
N ALA A 202 -5.07 21.10 -6.43
CA ALA A 202 -5.58 22.33 -7.04
C ALA A 202 -6.90 22.00 -7.76
N LEU A 203 -7.94 22.79 -7.47
CA LEU A 203 -9.33 22.61 -7.92
C LEU A 203 -9.86 23.86 -8.64
#